data_AF-A0A8K0EZB9-F1
#
_entry.id   AF-A0A8K0EZB9-F1
#
_cell.length_a   1.000
_cell.length_b   1.000
_cell.length_c   1.000
_cell.angle_alpha   90.00
_cell.angle_beta   90.00
_cell.angle_gamma   90.00
#
_symmetry.space_group_name_H-M   'P 1'
#
loop_
_entity.id
_entity.type
_entity.pdbx_description
1 polymer ?
#
loop_
_entity_poly.entity_id
_entity_poly.type
_entity_poly.pdbx_seq_one_letter_code
_entity_poly.pdbx_strand_id
1 'polypeptide(L)'
;MAKKDGQVLSGRQKEALFDHRWRSEGDSILTPYLKPLWYWCGDKVRTLVLVWRQALTGVKSHPYLGVQSAPTICGGTPISTMPLAKPFVPPRCSPNTLTMMGLSCNLLTSLPLIYCCPTATEKAPPFLYVLCAAGVLLYQLMDALDGHQARKVQDTPLEIGFDHGADSVSLVYLTMATCCALQLGTNPFLMLAFCMTASAVFYVLHWNLYATRVFKYLWPIAETETQLAASLVFLTSAALGPSVWSTQVPFVGVQVKVALVCACLAGGVVTCAQGLWEIFLRLFHSAGKTVQATDVAAPSAILSVVLATAVLVPSLLDTPLFLNQPCVFTLVLGTAMAKGTARLIGAHSTFSDAPYVDSCLLVPGLILVMSGLNGVTSGLHDRTGYCDSRLLIGLLVIATADLVWYCRALAVDMCDGMGISCFTVNPEKPLIFNTAGLGNNNLKAD
;
A
#
# COMPACT_ATOMS: atom_id res chain seq x y z
N MET A 1 20.18 -11.66 -23.17
CA MET A 1 21.17 -10.59 -22.96
C MET A 1 21.30 -10.32 -21.46
N ALA A 2 22.53 -10.26 -20.94
CA ALA A 2 22.79 -9.94 -19.54
C ALA A 2 22.32 -8.50 -19.21
N LYS A 3 21.93 -8.25 -17.95
CA LYS A 3 21.55 -6.92 -17.47
C LYS A 3 22.77 -6.00 -17.53
N LYS A 4 22.62 -4.75 -17.99
CA LYS A 4 23.69 -3.74 -17.84
C LYS A 4 23.75 -3.28 -16.37
N ASP A 5 24.89 -2.72 -15.96
CA ASP A 5 25.06 -2.19 -14.60
C ASP A 5 23.92 -1.21 -14.25
N GLY A 6 23.30 -1.43 -13.09
CA GLY A 6 22.18 -0.64 -12.58
C GLY A 6 20.80 -1.00 -13.13
N GLN A 7 20.68 -1.93 -14.09
CA GLN A 7 19.38 -2.43 -14.57
C GLN A 7 18.85 -3.58 -13.71
N VAL A 8 17.56 -3.54 -13.41
CA VAL A 8 16.83 -4.61 -12.72
C VAL A 8 16.08 -5.52 -13.69
N LEU A 9 15.74 -5.04 -14.91
CA LEU A 9 15.10 -5.84 -15.96
C LEU A 9 16.07 -6.17 -17.11
N SER A 10 16.01 -7.41 -17.59
CA SER A 10 16.67 -7.84 -18.84
C SER A 10 15.89 -7.40 -20.08
N GLY A 11 16.52 -7.42 -21.26
CA GLY A 11 15.84 -7.09 -22.53
C GLY A 11 14.57 -7.94 -22.77
N ARG A 12 14.63 -9.25 -22.50
CA ARG A 12 13.46 -10.15 -22.61
C ARG A 12 12.33 -9.77 -21.65
N GLN A 13 12.66 -9.34 -20.43
CA GLN A 13 11.66 -8.88 -19.46
C GLN A 13 11.00 -7.57 -19.89
N LYS A 14 11.77 -6.68 -20.54
CA LYS A 14 11.23 -5.43 -21.12
C LYS A 14 10.28 -5.71 -22.27
N GLU A 15 10.60 -6.66 -23.15
CA GLU A 15 9.71 -7.11 -24.23
C GLU A 15 8.41 -7.71 -23.70
N ALA A 16 8.47 -8.48 -22.61
CA ALA A 16 7.28 -9.10 -22.00
C ALA A 16 6.27 -8.09 -21.44
N LEU A 17 6.65 -6.83 -21.21
CA LEU A 17 5.74 -5.78 -20.74
C LEU A 17 4.59 -5.51 -21.73
N PHE A 18 4.83 -5.68 -23.04
CA PHE A 18 3.82 -5.43 -24.06
C PHE A 18 2.72 -6.50 -24.09
N ASP A 19 2.99 -7.68 -23.52
CA ASP A 19 2.04 -8.80 -23.43
C ASP A 19 1.19 -8.75 -22.15
N HIS A 20 1.54 -7.90 -21.19
CA HIS A 20 0.84 -7.81 -19.92
C HIS A 20 -0.57 -7.24 -20.10
N ARG A 21 -1.53 -7.85 -19.41
CA ARG A 21 -2.94 -7.45 -19.38
C ARG A 21 -3.45 -7.53 -17.95
N TRP A 22 -3.88 -6.41 -17.40
CA TRP A 22 -4.49 -6.36 -16.08
C TRP A 22 -5.84 -7.07 -16.05
N ARG A 23 -6.07 -7.84 -14.98
CA ARG A 23 -7.34 -8.49 -14.68
C ARG A 23 -7.56 -8.51 -13.19
N SER A 24 -8.77 -8.13 -12.76
CA SER A 24 -9.22 -8.26 -11.38
C SER A 24 -10.55 -9.00 -11.31
N GLU A 25 -10.80 -9.68 -10.19
CA GLU A 25 -12.03 -10.41 -9.89
C GLU A 25 -12.56 -10.00 -8.51
N GLY A 26 -13.84 -9.63 -8.47
CA GLY A 26 -14.50 -9.09 -7.27
C GLY A 26 -14.27 -7.59 -7.09
N ASP A 27 -14.85 -7.07 -6.01
CA ASP A 27 -14.72 -5.70 -5.54
C ASP A 27 -14.85 -5.71 -4.00
N SER A 28 -14.35 -4.67 -3.34
CA SER A 28 -14.67 -4.42 -1.93
C SER A 28 -16.15 -4.02 -1.75
N ILE A 29 -16.67 -4.09 -0.53
CA ILE A 29 -18.07 -3.73 -0.22
C ILE A 29 -18.37 -2.28 -0.61
N LEU A 30 -17.48 -1.35 -0.27
CA LEU A 30 -17.72 0.08 -0.35
C LEU A 30 -17.20 0.69 -1.66
N THR A 31 -16.25 0.06 -2.36
CA THR A 31 -15.68 0.58 -3.61
C THR A 31 -16.77 0.99 -4.62
N PRO A 32 -17.78 0.16 -4.93
CA PRO A 32 -18.81 0.52 -5.92
C PRO A 32 -19.62 1.77 -5.53
N TYR A 33 -19.82 2.01 -4.23
CA TYR A 33 -20.63 3.11 -3.71
C TYR A 33 -19.84 4.41 -3.56
N LEU A 34 -18.55 4.32 -3.28
CA LEU A 34 -17.69 5.49 -3.06
C LEU A 34 -17.04 6.01 -4.33
N LYS A 35 -16.90 5.17 -5.36
CA LYS A 35 -16.34 5.59 -6.65
C LYS A 35 -17.04 6.82 -7.27
N PRO A 36 -18.39 6.93 -7.29
CA PRO A 36 -19.05 8.15 -7.73
C PRO A 36 -18.69 9.38 -6.87
N LEU A 37 -18.56 9.20 -5.55
CA LEU A 37 -18.18 10.27 -4.63
C LEU A 37 -16.76 10.77 -4.93
N TRP A 38 -15.79 9.86 -5.11
CA TRP A 38 -14.42 10.24 -5.45
C TRP A 38 -14.34 10.99 -6.77
N TYR A 39 -15.11 10.55 -7.77
CA TYR A 39 -15.14 11.20 -9.08
C TYR A 39 -15.78 12.58 -9.02
N TRP A 40 -16.86 12.72 -8.24
CA TRP A 40 -17.47 14.01 -7.95
C TRP A 40 -16.49 14.95 -7.22
N CYS A 41 -15.78 14.46 -6.20
CA CYS A 41 -14.75 15.23 -5.49
C CYS A 41 -13.66 15.73 -6.43
N GLY A 42 -13.16 14.87 -7.33
CA GLY A 42 -12.18 15.24 -8.35
C GLY A 42 -12.67 16.36 -9.28
N ASP A 43 -13.94 16.31 -9.71
CA ASP A 43 -14.55 17.41 -10.50
C ASP A 43 -14.67 18.72 -9.69
N LYS A 44 -14.93 18.66 -8.39
CA LYS A 44 -14.97 19.87 -7.55
C LYS A 44 -13.60 20.49 -7.32
N VAL A 45 -12.54 19.69 -7.22
CA VAL A 45 -11.16 20.19 -7.16
C VAL A 45 -10.84 21.05 -8.39
N ARG A 46 -11.29 20.67 -9.59
CA ARG A 46 -11.17 21.52 -10.79
C ARG A 46 -11.83 22.88 -10.60
N THR A 47 -13.05 22.89 -10.09
CA THR A 47 -13.80 24.14 -9.90
C THR A 47 -13.04 25.07 -8.97
N LEU A 48 -12.51 24.54 -7.87
CA LEU A 48 -11.70 25.30 -6.92
C LEU A 48 -10.39 25.80 -7.54
N VAL A 49 -9.65 24.95 -8.28
CA VAL A 49 -8.40 25.35 -8.95
C VAL A 49 -8.65 26.43 -10.00
N LEU A 50 -9.75 26.34 -10.77
CA LEU A 50 -10.11 27.35 -11.77
C LEU A 50 -10.49 28.69 -11.12
N VAL A 51 -11.29 28.65 -10.06
CA VAL A 51 -11.66 29.84 -9.27
C VAL A 51 -10.41 30.48 -8.65
N TRP A 52 -9.51 29.67 -8.09
CA TRP A 52 -8.28 30.16 -7.47
C TRP A 52 -7.31 30.75 -8.51
N ARG A 53 -7.18 30.12 -9.69
CA ARG A 53 -6.39 30.65 -10.80
C ARG A 53 -6.96 31.97 -11.34
N GLN A 54 -8.28 32.10 -11.42
CA GLN A 54 -8.95 33.35 -11.78
C GLN A 54 -8.66 34.44 -10.74
N ALA A 55 -8.73 34.11 -9.45
CA ALA A 55 -8.44 35.03 -8.36
C ALA A 55 -6.98 35.54 -8.38
N LEU A 56 -6.02 34.67 -8.70
CA LEU A 56 -4.59 35.03 -8.74
C LEU A 56 -4.15 35.76 -10.02
N THR A 57 -4.74 35.43 -11.17
CA THR A 57 -4.28 35.99 -12.46
C THR A 57 -5.07 37.21 -12.90
N GLY A 58 -6.22 37.51 -12.29
CA GLY A 58 -7.13 38.58 -12.71
C GLY A 58 -7.75 38.36 -14.10
N VAL A 59 -7.35 37.29 -14.79
CA VAL A 59 -7.86 36.90 -16.11
C VAL A 59 -9.18 36.18 -15.90
N LYS A 60 -10.28 36.81 -16.34
CA LYS A 60 -11.56 36.12 -16.51
C LYS A 60 -11.38 35.04 -17.58
N SER A 61 -11.13 33.80 -17.19
CA SER A 61 -11.28 32.69 -18.13
C SER A 61 -12.76 32.58 -18.48
N HIS A 62 -13.09 32.69 -19.77
CA HIS A 62 -14.46 32.49 -20.24
C HIS A 62 -14.97 31.14 -19.71
N PRO A 63 -16.15 31.09 -19.05
CA PRO A 63 -16.76 29.83 -18.68
C PRO A 63 -17.11 29.10 -19.98
N TYR A 64 -16.29 28.12 -20.36
CA TYR A 64 -16.66 27.23 -21.45
C TYR A 64 -17.97 26.53 -21.09
N LEU A 65 -18.94 26.73 -21.97
CA LEU A 65 -20.28 26.16 -22.01
C LEU A 65 -20.24 24.66 -21.68
N GLY A 66 -21.01 24.26 -20.66
CA GLY A 66 -21.17 22.87 -20.27
C GLY A 66 -21.46 22.61 -18.80
N VAL A 67 -21.45 23.63 -17.93
CA VAL A 67 -22.06 23.50 -16.60
C VAL A 67 -23.57 23.59 -16.79
N GLN A 68 -24.21 22.47 -17.15
CA GLN A 68 -25.59 22.29 -16.71
C GLN A 68 -25.58 22.53 -15.20
N SER A 69 -26.40 23.49 -14.77
CA SER A 69 -26.67 23.81 -13.38
C SER A 69 -26.62 22.54 -12.53
N ALA A 70 -25.60 22.46 -11.67
CA ALA A 70 -25.50 21.39 -10.69
C ALA A 70 -26.82 21.35 -9.91
N PRO A 71 -27.41 20.17 -9.63
CA PRO A 71 -28.53 20.10 -8.73
C PRO A 71 -28.09 20.70 -7.38
N THR A 72 -28.84 21.67 -6.90
CA THR A 72 -28.72 22.22 -5.54
C THR A 72 -28.72 21.04 -4.57
N ILE A 73 -27.62 20.81 -3.86
CA ILE A 73 -27.50 19.77 -2.83
C ILE A 73 -28.23 20.28 -1.59
N CYS A 74 -29.56 20.32 -1.67
CA CYS A 74 -30.46 20.44 -0.55
C CYS A 74 -31.53 19.38 -0.73
N GLY A 75 -31.27 18.16 -0.25
CA GLY A 75 -32.26 17.09 -0.14
C GLY A 75 -31.81 15.74 -0.71
N GLY A 76 -31.42 14.83 0.17
CA GLY A 76 -31.79 13.41 0.12
C GLY A 76 -31.41 12.53 -1.07
N THR A 77 -30.65 12.97 -2.08
CA THR A 77 -30.24 12.07 -3.18
C THR A 77 -29.25 11.01 -2.69
N PRO A 78 -29.56 9.70 -2.85
CA PRO A 78 -28.63 8.62 -2.53
C PRO A 78 -27.32 8.76 -3.32
N ILE A 79 -26.18 8.45 -2.70
CA ILE A 79 -24.86 8.47 -3.36
C ILE A 79 -24.86 7.60 -4.63
N SER A 80 -25.67 6.54 -4.66
CA SER A 80 -25.83 5.63 -5.81
C SER A 80 -26.51 6.24 -7.04
N THR A 81 -27.14 7.42 -6.92
CA THR A 81 -27.83 8.10 -8.03
C THR A 81 -27.15 9.40 -8.47
N MET A 82 -25.96 9.71 -7.93
CA MET A 82 -25.17 10.83 -8.44
C MET A 82 -24.82 10.58 -9.92
N PRO A 83 -25.06 11.54 -10.83
CA PRO A 83 -24.58 11.40 -12.21
C PRO A 83 -23.07 11.20 -12.14
N LEU A 84 -22.53 10.22 -12.89
CA LEU A 84 -21.09 10.01 -13.02
C LEU A 84 -20.46 11.27 -13.63
N ALA A 85 -20.14 12.25 -12.79
CA ALA A 85 -19.30 13.37 -13.16
C ALA A 85 -17.98 12.75 -13.59
N LYS A 86 -17.54 13.05 -14.83
CA LYS A 86 -16.22 12.63 -15.28
C LYS A 86 -15.21 13.42 -14.43
N PRO A 87 -14.42 12.78 -13.57
CA PRO A 87 -13.47 13.51 -12.75
C PRO A 87 -12.51 14.27 -13.65
N PHE A 88 -12.24 15.53 -13.30
CA PHE A 88 -11.29 16.31 -14.07
C PHE A 88 -9.90 16.14 -13.50
N VAL A 89 -9.07 15.47 -14.30
CA VAL A 89 -7.62 15.47 -14.14
C VAL A 89 -7.03 16.20 -15.36
N PRO A 90 -6.08 17.14 -15.17
CA PRO A 90 -5.41 17.81 -16.29
C PRO A 90 -4.86 16.77 -17.29
N PRO A 91 -5.10 16.89 -18.60
CA PRO A 91 -4.71 15.85 -19.57
C PRO A 91 -3.22 15.49 -19.60
N ARG A 92 -2.35 16.41 -19.16
CA ARG A 92 -0.90 16.19 -19.09
C ARG A 92 -0.42 15.67 -17.73
N CYS A 93 -1.31 15.53 -16.75
CA CYS A 93 -0.99 14.89 -15.48
C CYS A 93 -0.89 13.39 -15.71
N SER A 94 0.26 12.79 -15.40
CA SER A 94 0.41 11.34 -15.49
C SER A 94 -0.31 10.66 -14.31
N PRO A 95 -0.78 9.42 -14.45
CA PRO A 95 -1.30 8.62 -13.34
C PRO A 95 -0.30 8.53 -12.19
N ASN A 96 0.95 8.20 -12.48
CA ASN A 96 2.02 8.07 -11.48
C ASN A 96 2.28 9.38 -10.69
N THR A 97 1.95 10.56 -11.26
CA THR A 97 2.00 11.83 -10.53
C THR A 97 0.95 11.88 -9.44
N LEU A 98 -0.28 11.46 -9.74
CA LEU A 98 -1.37 11.37 -8.78
C LEU A 98 -1.05 10.35 -7.68
N THR A 99 -0.56 9.16 -8.05
CA THR A 99 -0.09 8.15 -7.09
C THR A 99 0.97 8.72 -6.14
N MET A 100 2.00 9.39 -6.69
CA MET A 100 3.08 9.96 -5.88
C MET A 100 2.60 11.12 -5.00
N MET A 101 1.65 11.93 -5.47
CA MET A 101 1.01 12.96 -4.67
C MET A 101 0.21 12.35 -3.51
N GLY A 102 -0.57 11.30 -3.78
CA GLY A 102 -1.28 10.53 -2.76
C GLY A 102 -0.32 10.01 -1.70
N LEU A 103 0.69 9.24 -2.11
CA LEU A 103 1.71 8.70 -1.19
C LEU A 103 2.39 9.79 -0.38
N SER A 104 2.76 10.91 -1.02
CA SER A 104 3.37 12.05 -0.33
C SER A 104 2.44 12.63 0.73
N CYS A 105 1.15 12.84 0.42
CA CYS A 105 0.17 13.30 1.39
C CYS A 105 0.09 12.35 2.60
N ASN A 106 -0.02 11.04 2.36
CA ASN A 106 -0.14 10.07 3.44
C ASN A 106 1.12 10.02 4.33
N LEU A 107 2.32 10.06 3.73
CA LEU A 107 3.59 10.08 4.47
C LEU A 107 3.77 11.39 5.25
N LEU A 108 3.51 12.54 4.63
CA LEU A 108 3.66 13.85 5.27
C LEU A 108 2.68 14.04 6.43
N THR A 109 1.54 13.36 6.44
CA THR A 109 0.61 13.39 7.57
C THR A 109 0.93 12.33 8.63
N SER A 110 1.35 11.14 8.23
CA SER A 110 1.61 10.01 9.14
C SER A 110 2.94 10.13 9.88
N LEU A 111 4.01 10.56 9.22
CA LEU A 111 5.35 10.64 9.81
C LEU A 111 5.44 11.57 11.02
N PRO A 112 4.84 12.78 11.03
CA PRO A 112 4.81 13.62 12.22
C PRO A 112 4.13 12.95 13.42
N LEU A 113 3.04 12.22 13.20
CA LEU A 113 2.37 11.47 14.26
C LEU A 113 3.27 10.36 14.82
N ILE A 114 3.90 9.58 13.93
CA ILE A 114 4.82 8.50 14.33
C ILE A 114 6.04 9.07 15.07
N TYR A 115 6.56 10.22 14.64
CA TYR A 115 7.66 10.93 15.30
C TYR A 115 7.29 11.36 16.73
N CYS A 116 6.07 11.87 16.94
CA CYS A 116 5.57 12.23 18.27
C CYS A 116 5.24 11.01 19.16
N CYS A 117 5.08 9.82 18.58
CA CYS A 117 4.70 8.59 19.27
C CYS A 117 5.70 7.45 19.01
N PRO A 118 6.98 7.58 19.40
CA PRO A 118 8.03 6.63 19.05
C PRO A 118 7.83 5.23 19.64
N THR A 119 7.03 5.10 20.70
CA THR A 119 6.66 3.80 21.28
C THR A 119 5.19 3.44 21.04
N ALA A 120 4.42 4.26 20.34
CA ALA A 120 2.97 4.17 20.19
C ALA A 120 2.22 4.07 21.53
N THR A 121 2.77 4.67 22.60
CA THR A 121 2.11 4.81 23.91
C THR A 121 1.72 6.25 24.20
N GLU A 122 2.39 7.18 23.53
CA GLU A 122 2.30 8.61 23.76
C GLU A 122 0.98 9.18 23.25
N LYS A 123 0.61 10.35 23.77
CA LYS A 123 -0.50 11.15 23.26
C LYS A 123 0.06 12.28 22.40
N ALA A 124 -0.33 12.32 21.14
CA ALA A 124 0.05 13.39 20.23
C ALA A 124 -0.96 14.56 20.28
N PRO A 125 -0.57 15.76 19.79
CA PRO A 125 -1.50 16.86 19.58
C PRO A 125 -2.69 16.47 18.69
N PRO A 126 -3.95 16.86 19.03
CA PRO A 126 -5.14 16.44 18.29
C PRO A 126 -5.12 16.70 16.78
N PHE A 127 -4.52 17.81 16.36
CA PHE A 127 -4.46 18.19 14.95
C PHE A 127 -3.65 17.19 14.11
N LEU A 128 -2.68 16.46 14.69
CA LEU A 128 -1.92 15.44 13.95
C LEU A 128 -2.80 14.25 13.57
N TYR A 129 -3.75 13.86 14.43
CA TYR A 129 -4.72 12.83 14.07
C TYR A 129 -5.67 13.32 12.96
N VAL A 130 -6.15 14.57 13.03
CA VAL A 130 -6.96 15.17 11.95
C VAL A 130 -6.19 15.21 10.63
N LEU A 131 -4.90 15.56 10.66
CA LEU A 131 -4.04 15.53 9.48
C LEU A 131 -3.91 14.11 8.93
N CYS A 132 -3.70 13.08 9.76
CA CYS A 132 -3.69 11.69 9.29
C CYS A 132 -5.01 11.28 8.64
N ALA A 133 -6.16 11.62 9.23
CA ALA A 133 -7.46 11.35 8.62
C ALA A 133 -7.61 12.02 7.25
N ALA A 134 -7.23 13.30 7.14
CA ALA A 134 -7.25 14.02 5.88
C ALA A 134 -6.27 13.43 4.85
N GLY A 135 -5.07 13.04 5.29
CA GLY A 135 -4.04 12.44 4.44
C GLY A 135 -4.49 11.11 3.83
N VAL A 136 -5.14 10.25 4.61
CA VAL A 136 -5.68 8.97 4.13
C VAL A 136 -6.83 9.18 3.14
N LEU A 137 -7.74 10.10 3.41
CA LEU A 137 -8.84 10.41 2.48
C LEU A 137 -8.34 11.05 1.18
N LEU A 138 -7.29 11.88 1.26
CA LEU A 138 -6.62 12.42 0.08
C LEU A 138 -5.88 11.33 -0.69
N TYR A 139 -5.25 10.38 -0.01
CA TYR A 139 -4.63 9.20 -0.64
C TYR A 139 -5.67 8.42 -1.44
N GLN A 140 -6.79 8.03 -0.82
CA GLN A 140 -7.91 7.34 -1.50
C GLN A 140 -8.44 8.10 -2.71
N LEU A 141 -8.56 9.43 -2.59
CA LEU A 141 -9.01 10.24 -3.70
C LEU A 141 -8.01 10.21 -4.86
N MET A 142 -6.71 10.37 -4.58
CA MET A 142 -5.68 10.38 -5.62
C MET A 142 -5.54 9.01 -6.31
N ASP A 143 -5.61 7.94 -5.54
CA ASP A 143 -5.66 6.54 -5.99
C ASP A 143 -6.85 6.30 -6.96
N ALA A 144 -8.06 6.67 -6.55
CA ALA A 144 -9.23 6.55 -7.44
C ALA A 144 -9.09 7.37 -8.73
N LEU A 145 -8.41 8.53 -8.67
CA LEU A 145 -8.18 9.41 -9.81
C LEU A 145 -7.06 8.92 -10.73
N ASP A 146 -6.04 8.24 -10.20
CA ASP A 146 -4.91 7.76 -11.01
C ASP A 146 -5.34 6.62 -11.93
N GLY A 147 -6.13 5.66 -11.45
CA GLY A 147 -6.64 4.57 -12.25
C GLY A 147 -7.65 5.07 -13.29
N HIS A 148 -8.41 6.12 -12.95
CA HIS A 148 -9.24 6.80 -13.94
C HIS A 148 -8.40 7.46 -15.03
N GLN A 149 -7.34 8.18 -14.64
CA GLN A 149 -6.46 8.85 -15.57
C GLN A 149 -5.68 7.85 -16.42
N ALA A 150 -5.24 6.72 -15.87
CA ALA A 150 -4.51 5.67 -16.58
C ALA A 150 -5.29 5.17 -17.78
N ARG A 151 -6.54 4.76 -17.57
CA ARG A 151 -7.47 4.32 -18.64
C ARG A 151 -7.72 5.37 -19.73
N LYS A 152 -7.41 6.64 -19.47
CA LYS A 152 -7.59 7.74 -20.41
C LYS A 152 -6.32 8.07 -21.19
N VAL A 153 -5.14 8.03 -20.56
CA VAL A 153 -3.90 8.57 -21.16
C VAL A 153 -2.75 7.57 -21.25
N GLN A 154 -2.62 6.64 -20.30
CA GLN A 154 -1.52 5.69 -20.23
C GLN A 154 -1.91 4.53 -19.30
N ASP A 155 -2.29 3.39 -19.87
CA ASP A 155 -2.75 2.20 -19.14
C ASP A 155 -1.85 1.02 -19.47
N THR A 156 -0.69 1.00 -18.82
CA THR A 156 0.38 0.02 -19.04
C THR A 156 0.73 -0.67 -17.71
N PRO A 157 1.60 -1.70 -17.71
CA PRO A 157 2.04 -2.36 -16.48
C PRO A 157 2.81 -1.43 -15.55
N LEU A 158 3.33 -0.31 -16.06
CA LEU A 158 4.01 0.69 -15.24
C LEU A 158 3.03 1.32 -14.25
N GLU A 159 1.87 1.83 -14.71
CA GLU A 159 0.93 2.53 -13.85
C GLU A 159 0.39 1.63 -12.74
N ILE A 160 0.01 0.40 -13.10
CA ILE A 160 -0.45 -0.61 -12.15
C ILE A 160 0.65 -0.95 -11.14
N GLY A 161 1.87 -1.17 -11.63
CA GLY A 161 2.98 -1.54 -10.76
C GLY A 161 3.43 -0.39 -9.85
N PHE A 162 3.31 0.85 -10.33
CA PHE A 162 3.65 2.06 -9.59
C PHE A 162 2.63 2.32 -8.48
N ASP A 163 1.34 2.19 -8.79
CA ASP A 163 0.22 2.30 -7.87
C ASP A 163 0.31 1.28 -6.72
N HIS A 164 0.27 0.00 -7.05
CA HIS A 164 0.35 -1.07 -6.05
C HIS A 164 1.69 -1.07 -5.28
N GLY A 165 2.76 -0.58 -5.92
CA GLY A 165 4.04 -0.34 -5.27
C GLY A 165 3.95 0.75 -4.20
N ALA A 166 3.29 1.87 -4.51
CA ALA A 166 3.04 2.94 -3.55
C ALA A 166 2.11 2.49 -2.41
N ASP A 167 1.09 1.70 -2.70
CA ASP A 167 0.20 1.09 -1.70
C ASP A 167 0.97 0.26 -0.67
N SER A 168 1.95 -0.52 -1.11
CA SER A 168 2.77 -1.33 -0.22
C SER A 168 3.53 -0.47 0.81
N VAL A 169 3.98 0.73 0.41
CA VAL A 169 4.66 1.70 1.29
C VAL A 169 3.63 2.39 2.18
N SER A 170 2.55 2.87 1.58
CA SER A 170 1.43 3.54 2.25
C SER A 170 0.91 2.71 3.43
N LEU A 171 0.73 1.41 3.21
CA LEU A 171 0.28 0.43 4.21
C LEU A 171 1.16 0.42 5.46
N VAL A 172 2.49 0.39 5.31
CA VAL A 172 3.43 0.30 6.44
C VAL A 172 3.29 1.51 7.37
N TYR A 173 3.30 2.71 6.80
CA TYR A 173 3.24 3.94 7.58
C TYR A 173 1.83 4.22 8.11
N LEU A 174 0.79 3.94 7.33
CA LEU A 174 -0.60 4.09 7.77
C LEU A 174 -0.94 3.16 8.93
N THR A 175 -0.51 1.90 8.85
CA THR A 175 -0.76 0.93 9.93
C THR A 175 -0.03 1.35 11.20
N MET A 176 1.22 1.82 11.09
CA MET A 176 1.97 2.35 12.24
C MET A 176 1.33 3.62 12.83
N ALA A 177 0.88 4.56 12.00
CA ALA A 177 0.15 5.74 12.46
C ALA A 177 -1.15 5.35 13.19
N THR A 178 -1.86 4.33 12.68
CA THR A 178 -3.06 3.76 13.31
C THR A 178 -2.72 3.16 14.69
N CYS A 179 -1.60 2.44 14.82
CA CYS A 179 -1.10 1.96 16.12
C CYS A 179 -0.87 3.10 17.11
N CYS A 180 -0.31 4.22 16.65
CA CYS A 180 -0.09 5.42 17.47
C CYS A 180 -1.43 6.01 17.94
N ALA A 181 -2.43 6.10 17.05
CA ALA A 181 -3.76 6.63 17.39
C ALA A 181 -4.54 5.74 18.36
N LEU A 182 -4.33 4.43 18.31
CA LEU A 182 -4.93 3.43 19.21
C LEU A 182 -4.14 3.22 20.52
N GLN A 183 -2.95 3.83 20.65
CA GLN A 183 -1.98 3.52 21.70
C GLN A 183 -1.70 2.02 21.84
N LEU A 184 -1.43 1.33 20.73
CA LEU A 184 -1.11 -0.11 20.74
C LEU A 184 0.25 -0.43 21.33
N GLY A 185 1.13 0.56 21.49
CA GLY A 185 2.40 0.39 22.20
C GLY A 185 2.27 -0.11 23.63
N THR A 186 1.11 0.06 24.27
CA THR A 186 0.84 -0.53 25.60
C THR A 186 0.74 -2.06 25.55
N ASN A 187 0.58 -2.64 24.36
CA ASN A 187 0.68 -4.06 24.06
C ASN A 187 1.53 -4.24 22.79
N PRO A 188 2.88 -4.15 22.91
CA PRO A 188 3.76 -4.08 21.75
C PRO A 188 3.69 -5.34 20.89
N PHE A 189 3.47 -6.53 21.47
CA PHE A 189 3.28 -7.76 20.70
C PHE A 189 2.01 -7.71 19.84
N LEU A 190 0.90 -7.18 20.37
CA LEU A 190 -0.33 -6.98 19.60
C LEU A 190 -0.15 -5.95 18.49
N MET A 191 0.62 -4.88 18.75
CA MET A 191 1.01 -3.89 17.75
C MET A 191 1.81 -4.52 16.60
N LEU A 192 2.82 -5.32 16.93
CA LEU A 192 3.64 -6.01 15.94
C LEU A 192 2.80 -7.00 15.12
N ALA A 193 1.95 -7.80 15.79
CA ALA A 193 1.03 -8.72 15.12
C ALA A 193 0.12 -7.98 14.14
N PHE A 194 -0.49 -6.86 14.55
CA PHE A 194 -1.36 -6.05 13.70
C PHE A 194 -0.65 -5.55 12.43
N CYS A 195 0.53 -4.95 12.58
CA CYS A 195 1.33 -4.46 11.45
C CYS A 195 1.80 -5.59 10.52
N MET A 196 2.26 -6.70 11.08
CA MET A 196 2.75 -7.84 10.29
C MET A 196 1.62 -8.57 9.58
N THR A 197 0.44 -8.72 10.21
CA THR A 197 -0.74 -9.28 9.54
C THR A 197 -1.20 -8.39 8.39
N ALA A 198 -1.28 -7.07 8.58
CA ALA A 198 -1.64 -6.15 7.50
C ALA A 198 -0.67 -6.29 6.30
N SER A 199 0.64 -6.28 6.57
CA SER A 199 1.68 -6.45 5.55
C SER A 199 1.61 -7.84 4.88
N ALA A 200 1.35 -8.90 5.65
CA ALA A 200 1.22 -10.26 5.14
C ALA A 200 -0.02 -10.44 4.25
N VAL A 201 -1.16 -9.84 4.61
CA VAL A 201 -2.37 -9.85 3.76
C VAL A 201 -2.06 -9.24 2.40
N PHE A 202 -1.49 -8.02 2.38
CA PHE A 202 -1.17 -7.35 1.13
C PHE A 202 -0.15 -8.14 0.30
N TYR A 203 0.87 -8.72 0.95
CA TYR A 203 1.85 -9.57 0.31
C TYR A 203 1.22 -10.85 -0.28
N VAL A 204 0.35 -11.54 0.46
CA VAL A 204 -0.31 -12.77 0.00
C VAL A 204 -1.28 -12.48 -1.16
N LEU A 205 -1.98 -11.34 -1.16
CA LEU A 205 -2.79 -10.91 -2.30
C LEU A 205 -1.92 -10.71 -3.56
N HIS A 206 -0.74 -10.11 -3.41
CA HIS A 206 0.19 -9.92 -4.53
C HIS A 206 0.91 -11.21 -4.94
N TRP A 207 1.13 -12.13 -4.00
CA TRP A 207 1.58 -13.48 -4.31
C TRP A 207 0.52 -14.24 -5.11
N ASN A 208 -0.76 -14.10 -4.72
CA ASN A 208 -1.87 -14.65 -5.49
C ASN A 208 -1.94 -14.02 -6.89
N LEU A 209 -1.83 -12.69 -7.02
CA LEU A 209 -1.74 -12.00 -8.32
C LEU A 209 -0.57 -12.54 -9.16
N TYR A 210 0.61 -12.71 -8.56
CA TYR A 210 1.79 -13.24 -9.23
C TYR A 210 1.57 -14.66 -9.75
N ALA A 211 1.04 -15.55 -8.90
CA ALA A 211 0.81 -16.96 -9.22
C ALA A 211 -0.39 -17.17 -10.18
N THR A 212 -1.42 -16.35 -10.08
CA THR A 212 -2.68 -16.53 -10.81
C THR A 212 -2.82 -15.67 -12.06
N ARG A 213 -2.06 -14.57 -12.11
CA ARG A 213 -2.16 -13.48 -13.08
C ARG A 213 -3.50 -12.71 -13.03
N VAL A 214 -4.24 -12.83 -11.92
CA VAL A 214 -5.50 -12.12 -11.68
C VAL A 214 -5.48 -11.57 -10.26
N PHE A 215 -5.82 -10.29 -10.10
CA PHE A 215 -5.97 -9.70 -8.78
C PHE A 215 -7.34 -10.07 -8.21
N LYS A 216 -7.38 -10.95 -7.20
CA LYS A 216 -8.63 -11.42 -6.60
C LYS A 216 -8.92 -10.71 -5.29
N TYR A 217 -10.11 -10.14 -5.16
CA TYR A 217 -10.66 -9.74 -3.87
C TYR A 217 -11.12 -11.00 -3.11
N LEU A 218 -10.28 -11.50 -2.21
CA LEU A 218 -10.52 -12.75 -1.48
C LEU A 218 -11.51 -12.59 -0.32
N TRP A 219 -11.62 -11.38 0.21
CA TRP A 219 -12.51 -11.03 1.30
C TRP A 219 -13.19 -9.69 0.99
N PRO A 220 -14.46 -9.50 1.38
CA PRO A 220 -15.22 -8.30 1.01
C PRO A 220 -14.74 -7.01 1.72
N ILE A 221 -13.95 -7.11 2.80
CA ILE A 221 -13.28 -5.97 3.43
C ILE A 221 -11.87 -5.85 2.84
N ALA A 222 -11.61 -4.74 2.15
CA ALA A 222 -10.35 -4.51 1.45
C ALA A 222 -9.75 -3.12 1.76
N GLU A 223 -8.99 -2.56 0.84
CA GLU A 223 -8.28 -1.29 1.00
C GLU A 223 -9.21 -0.12 1.37
N THR A 224 -10.38 -0.04 0.73
CA THR A 224 -11.31 1.08 0.93
C THR A 224 -11.88 1.10 2.35
N GLU A 225 -12.42 -0.01 2.83
CA GLU A 225 -12.99 -0.12 4.19
C GLU A 225 -11.93 0.10 5.25
N THR A 226 -10.75 -0.50 5.07
CA THR A 226 -9.67 -0.43 6.07
C THR A 226 -9.12 0.98 6.20
N GLN A 227 -8.96 1.71 5.11
CA GLN A 227 -8.50 3.11 5.14
C GLN A 227 -9.59 4.07 5.67
N LEU A 228 -10.87 3.82 5.40
CA LEU A 228 -11.97 4.55 6.04
C LEU A 228 -12.05 4.28 7.55
N ALA A 229 -11.88 3.02 7.96
CA ALA A 229 -11.81 2.65 9.36
C ALA A 229 -10.63 3.34 10.07
N ALA A 230 -9.44 3.37 9.43
CA ALA A 230 -8.30 4.12 9.95
C ALA A 230 -8.60 5.62 10.07
N SER A 231 -9.28 6.21 9.09
CA SER A 231 -9.72 7.61 9.13
C SER A 231 -10.66 7.87 10.31
N LEU A 232 -11.61 6.98 10.57
CA LEU A 232 -12.49 7.05 11.75
C LEU A 232 -11.72 6.91 13.06
N VAL A 233 -10.71 6.03 13.10
CA VAL A 233 -9.84 5.87 14.26
C VAL A 233 -9.14 7.20 14.58
N PHE A 234 -8.55 7.83 13.56
CA PHE A 234 -7.89 9.12 13.71
C PHE A 234 -8.82 10.23 14.17
N LEU A 235 -9.99 10.38 13.54
CA LEU A 235 -10.97 11.41 13.92
C LEU A 235 -11.48 11.22 15.35
N THR A 236 -11.70 9.97 15.77
CA THR A 236 -12.11 9.64 17.13
C THR A 236 -11.00 9.97 18.13
N SER A 237 -9.74 9.61 17.82
CA SER A 237 -8.58 9.97 18.65
C SER A 237 -8.36 11.49 18.73
N ALA A 238 -8.68 12.23 17.66
CA ALA A 238 -8.64 13.69 17.67
C ALA A 238 -9.69 14.29 18.60
N ALA A 239 -10.93 13.81 18.51
CA ALA A 239 -12.07 14.37 19.22
C ALA A 239 -12.10 13.99 20.71
N LEU A 240 -11.81 12.72 21.02
CA LEU A 240 -11.96 12.15 22.37
C LEU A 240 -10.62 11.88 23.07
N GLY A 241 -9.52 12.03 22.34
CA GLY A 241 -8.19 11.60 22.78
C GLY A 241 -7.96 10.10 22.57
N PRO A 242 -6.71 9.67 22.34
CA PRO A 242 -6.40 8.26 22.06
C PRO A 242 -6.72 7.30 23.23
N SER A 243 -6.81 7.82 24.46
CA SER A 243 -7.17 7.02 25.64
C SER A 243 -8.58 6.43 25.58
N VAL A 244 -9.48 6.97 24.74
CA VAL A 244 -10.82 6.43 24.52
C VAL A 244 -10.78 4.95 24.09
N TRP A 245 -9.75 4.55 23.36
CA TRP A 245 -9.59 3.17 22.89
C TRP A 245 -9.24 2.17 23.98
N SER A 246 -8.83 2.67 25.16
CA SER A 246 -8.57 1.84 26.34
C SER A 246 -9.82 1.66 27.22
N THR A 247 -10.97 2.24 26.83
CA THR A 247 -12.25 1.96 27.48
C THR A 247 -12.64 0.49 27.31
N GLN A 248 -13.39 -0.05 28.27
CA GLN A 248 -13.82 -1.44 28.27
C GLN A 248 -15.12 -1.60 27.48
N VAL A 249 -15.19 -2.64 26.64
CA VAL A 249 -16.45 -3.06 26.03
C VAL A 249 -17.40 -3.52 27.14
N PRO A 250 -18.62 -2.94 27.25
CA PRO A 250 -19.59 -3.33 28.28
C PRO A 250 -19.83 -4.84 28.28
N PHE A 251 -19.94 -5.44 29.47
CA PHE A 251 -20.20 -6.88 29.69
C PHE A 251 -19.11 -7.87 29.26
N VAL A 252 -18.13 -7.48 28.44
CA VAL A 252 -17.03 -8.34 27.98
C VAL A 252 -15.72 -8.08 28.74
N GLY A 253 -15.49 -6.84 29.22
CA GLY A 253 -14.30 -6.50 30.01
C GLY A 253 -12.99 -6.49 29.21
N VAL A 254 -13.08 -6.39 27.88
CA VAL A 254 -11.93 -6.25 26.97
C VAL A 254 -11.86 -4.81 26.47
N GLN A 255 -10.65 -4.25 26.36
CA GLN A 255 -10.45 -2.89 25.84
C GLN A 255 -10.89 -2.79 24.38
N VAL A 256 -11.52 -1.68 23.99
CA VAL A 256 -12.01 -1.46 22.62
C VAL A 256 -10.90 -1.64 21.57
N LYS A 257 -9.68 -1.12 21.82
CA LYS A 257 -8.53 -1.33 20.91
C LYS A 257 -8.18 -2.80 20.71
N VAL A 258 -8.24 -3.59 21.78
CA VAL A 258 -7.89 -5.02 21.72
C VAL A 258 -8.95 -5.76 20.90
N ALA A 259 -10.24 -5.49 21.16
CA ALA A 259 -11.33 -6.08 20.38
C ALA A 259 -11.23 -5.72 18.89
N LEU A 260 -10.99 -4.45 18.56
CA LEU A 260 -10.81 -3.97 17.19
C LEU A 260 -9.65 -4.69 16.49
N VAL A 261 -8.47 -4.71 17.12
CA VAL A 261 -7.28 -5.33 16.52
C VAL A 261 -7.45 -6.84 16.38
N CYS A 262 -8.03 -7.53 17.37
CA CYS A 262 -8.31 -8.96 17.25
C CYS A 262 -9.26 -9.27 16.08
N ALA A 263 -10.27 -8.42 15.83
CA ALA A 263 -11.14 -8.57 14.67
C ALA A 263 -10.37 -8.38 13.34
N CYS A 264 -9.50 -7.37 13.26
CA CYS A 264 -8.63 -7.17 12.09
C CYS A 264 -7.66 -8.34 11.88
N LEU A 265 -7.06 -8.86 12.96
CA LEU A 265 -6.17 -10.03 12.91
C LEU A 265 -6.92 -11.27 12.40
N ALA A 266 -8.12 -11.53 12.91
CA ALA A 266 -8.94 -12.65 12.46
C ALA A 266 -9.27 -12.54 10.96
N GLY A 267 -9.74 -11.37 10.50
CA GLY A 267 -10.02 -11.12 9.08
C GLY A 267 -8.77 -11.26 8.20
N GLY A 268 -7.62 -10.76 8.68
CA GLY A 268 -6.35 -10.89 7.97
C GLY A 268 -5.86 -12.34 7.87
N VAL A 269 -5.97 -13.12 8.95
CA VAL A 269 -5.64 -14.55 8.94
C VAL A 269 -6.54 -15.32 7.96
N VAL A 270 -7.85 -15.04 7.96
CA VAL A 270 -8.78 -15.65 7.00
C VAL A 270 -8.39 -15.31 5.55
N THR A 271 -8.10 -14.05 5.27
CA THR A 271 -7.69 -13.59 3.92
C THR A 271 -6.39 -14.25 3.47
N CYS A 272 -5.38 -14.31 4.35
CA CYS A 272 -4.13 -15.01 4.07
C CYS A 272 -4.36 -16.52 3.82
N ALA A 273 -5.18 -17.17 4.65
CA ALA A 273 -5.49 -18.59 4.50
C ALA A 273 -6.17 -18.88 3.16
N GLN A 274 -7.14 -18.05 2.74
CA GLN A 274 -7.79 -18.16 1.44
C GLN A 274 -6.80 -17.96 0.28
N GLY A 275 -5.93 -16.96 0.38
CA GLY A 275 -4.95 -16.67 -0.68
C GLY A 275 -3.93 -17.76 -0.86
N LEU A 276 -3.41 -18.31 0.24
CA LEU A 276 -2.51 -19.45 0.25
C LEU A 276 -3.21 -20.74 -0.23
N TRP A 277 -4.47 -20.93 0.14
CA TRP A 277 -5.27 -22.07 -0.32
C TRP A 277 -5.47 -22.06 -1.84
N GLU A 278 -5.77 -20.91 -2.44
CA GLU A 278 -5.88 -20.75 -3.90
C GLU A 278 -4.55 -21.06 -4.61
N ILE A 279 -3.42 -20.59 -4.06
CA ILE A 279 -2.08 -20.90 -4.59
C ILE A 279 -1.83 -22.41 -4.51
N PHE A 280 -2.13 -23.03 -3.37
CA PHE A 280 -2.02 -24.46 -3.17
C PHE A 280 -2.86 -25.25 -4.18
N LEU A 281 -4.14 -24.92 -4.33
CA LEU A 281 -5.03 -25.59 -5.29
C LEU A 281 -4.51 -25.47 -6.73
N ARG A 282 -3.89 -24.36 -7.11
CA ARG A 282 -3.28 -24.22 -8.44
C ARG A 282 -2.09 -25.13 -8.63
N LEU A 283 -1.24 -25.32 -7.62
CA LEU A 283 -0.14 -26.27 -7.68
C LEU A 283 -0.65 -27.70 -7.87
N PHE A 284 -1.69 -28.08 -7.12
CA PHE A 284 -2.28 -29.41 -7.21
C PHE A 284 -2.92 -29.67 -8.57
N HIS A 285 -3.74 -28.74 -9.08
CA HIS A 285 -4.42 -28.92 -10.38
C HIS A 285 -3.50 -28.74 -11.58
N SER A 286 -2.37 -28.06 -11.41
CA SER A 286 -1.37 -27.90 -12.48
C SER A 286 -0.31 -29.00 -12.48
N ALA A 287 -0.45 -30.06 -11.66
CA ALA A 287 0.41 -31.23 -11.73
C ALA A 287 0.35 -31.85 -13.16
N GLY A 288 1.32 -31.46 -14.01
CA GLY A 288 1.39 -31.81 -15.44
C GLY A 288 1.57 -30.63 -16.40
N LYS A 289 1.35 -29.38 -15.96
CA LYS A 289 1.70 -28.14 -16.67
C LYS A 289 2.71 -27.38 -15.81
N THR A 290 3.71 -26.74 -16.41
CA THR A 290 4.81 -26.06 -15.72
C THR A 290 4.34 -24.87 -14.86
N VAL A 291 3.72 -25.12 -13.70
CA VAL A 291 3.83 -24.19 -12.57
C VAL A 291 5.22 -24.41 -12.02
N GLN A 292 6.05 -23.37 -12.14
CA GLN A 292 7.43 -23.50 -11.70
C GLN A 292 7.44 -23.50 -10.17
N ALA A 293 8.17 -24.42 -9.54
CA ALA A 293 8.32 -24.46 -8.09
C ALA A 293 8.85 -23.12 -7.50
N THR A 294 9.47 -22.30 -8.34
CA THR A 294 9.90 -20.92 -8.08
C THR A 294 8.74 -20.01 -7.68
N ASP A 295 7.54 -20.22 -8.25
CA ASP A 295 6.37 -19.37 -8.02
C ASP A 295 5.85 -19.40 -6.57
N VAL A 296 6.30 -20.41 -5.82
CA VAL A 296 5.88 -20.67 -4.44
C VAL A 296 7.05 -20.49 -3.49
N ALA A 297 8.20 -21.02 -3.85
CA ALA A 297 9.33 -21.12 -2.95
C ALA A 297 10.03 -19.77 -2.71
N ALA A 298 10.13 -18.89 -3.72
CA ALA A 298 10.71 -17.56 -3.53
C ALA A 298 9.81 -16.64 -2.69
N PRO A 299 8.49 -16.51 -3.00
CA PRO A 299 7.63 -15.66 -2.18
C PRO A 299 7.46 -16.18 -0.74
N SER A 300 7.44 -17.50 -0.54
CA SER A 300 7.34 -18.11 0.79
C SER A 300 8.59 -17.87 1.65
N ALA A 301 9.78 -17.86 1.06
CA ALA A 301 11.02 -17.57 1.76
C ALA A 301 11.01 -16.15 2.35
N ILE A 302 10.59 -15.15 1.57
CA ILE A 302 10.48 -13.76 2.05
C ILE A 302 9.51 -13.63 3.21
N LEU A 303 8.29 -14.14 3.02
CA LEU A 303 7.28 -14.10 4.08
C LEU A 303 7.77 -14.84 5.34
N SER A 304 8.38 -16.01 5.20
CA SER A 304 8.84 -16.82 6.32
C SER A 304 9.97 -16.17 7.10
N VAL A 305 10.98 -15.60 6.44
CA VAL A 305 12.10 -14.94 7.12
C VAL A 305 11.62 -13.71 7.88
N VAL A 306 10.75 -12.89 7.27
CA VAL A 306 10.24 -11.68 7.95
C VAL A 306 9.36 -12.05 9.14
N LEU A 307 8.43 -13.00 8.98
CA LEU A 307 7.58 -13.46 10.09
C LEU A 307 8.38 -14.19 11.18
N ALA A 308 9.38 -14.98 10.82
CA ALA A 308 10.30 -15.59 11.78
C ALA A 308 11.06 -14.51 12.56
N THR A 309 11.52 -13.44 11.90
CA THR A 309 12.14 -12.29 12.59
C THR A 309 11.15 -11.63 13.56
N ALA A 310 9.90 -11.40 13.13
CA ALA A 310 8.86 -10.79 13.95
C ALA A 310 8.46 -11.64 15.17
N VAL A 311 8.60 -12.97 15.11
CA VAL A 311 8.23 -13.86 16.23
C VAL A 311 9.45 -14.18 17.10
N LEU A 312 10.53 -14.66 16.51
CA LEU A 312 11.68 -15.19 17.24
C LEU A 312 12.43 -14.09 17.98
N VAL A 313 12.63 -12.91 17.38
CA VAL A 313 13.40 -11.85 18.02
C VAL A 313 12.70 -11.30 19.27
N PRO A 314 11.43 -10.84 19.21
CA PRO A 314 10.72 -10.36 20.38
C PRO A 314 10.47 -11.42 21.46
N SER A 315 10.29 -12.68 21.06
CA SER A 315 9.80 -13.72 21.99
C SER A 315 10.90 -14.60 22.58
N LEU A 316 12.03 -14.77 21.88
CA LEU A 316 13.02 -15.79 22.22
C LEU A 316 14.48 -15.30 22.19
N LEU A 317 14.83 -14.37 21.29
CA LEU A 317 16.25 -14.02 21.06
C LEU A 317 16.68 -12.72 21.73
N ASP A 318 15.94 -11.63 21.54
CA ASP A 318 16.33 -10.29 22.02
C ASP A 318 15.10 -9.41 22.25
N THR A 319 14.32 -9.76 23.28
CA THR A 319 13.13 -9.00 23.68
C THR A 319 13.41 -7.51 23.96
N PRO A 320 14.51 -7.13 24.65
CA PRO A 320 14.82 -5.73 24.91
C PRO A 320 15.03 -4.90 23.64
N LEU A 321 15.67 -5.45 22.60
CA LEU A 321 15.82 -4.76 21.30
C LEU A 321 14.46 -4.31 20.76
N PHE A 322 13.47 -5.19 20.80
CA PHE A 322 12.11 -4.89 20.37
C PHE A 322 11.40 -3.91 21.31
N LEU A 323 11.38 -4.18 22.62
CA LEU A 323 10.61 -3.40 23.60
C LEU A 323 11.13 -1.96 23.75
N ASN A 324 12.41 -1.72 23.52
CA ASN A 324 13.00 -0.38 23.63
C ASN A 324 12.56 0.55 22.47
N GLN A 325 12.39 0.00 21.25
CA GLN A 325 11.94 0.76 20.07
C GLN A 325 10.95 -0.04 19.21
N PRO A 326 9.74 -0.30 19.71
CA PRO A 326 8.82 -1.24 19.08
C PRO A 326 8.30 -0.71 17.74
N CYS A 327 8.14 0.61 17.57
CA CYS A 327 7.72 1.20 16.31
C CYS A 327 8.80 1.08 15.24
N VAL A 328 10.06 1.44 15.55
CA VAL A 328 11.17 1.36 14.58
C VAL A 328 11.42 -0.08 14.17
N PHE A 329 11.46 -1.02 15.12
CA PHE A 329 11.57 -2.45 14.82
C PHE A 329 10.48 -2.92 13.85
N THR A 330 9.23 -2.53 14.12
CA THR A 330 8.08 -2.90 13.27
C THR A 330 8.16 -2.25 11.88
N LEU A 331 8.59 -0.98 11.79
CA LEU A 331 8.78 -0.28 10.51
C LEU A 331 9.88 -0.92 9.65
N VAL A 332 10.96 -1.42 10.27
CA VAL A 332 12.03 -2.14 9.55
C VAL A 332 11.46 -3.37 8.84
N LEU A 333 10.71 -4.19 9.57
CA LEU A 333 10.09 -5.40 9.01
C LEU A 333 9.00 -5.06 7.98
N GLY A 334 8.19 -4.03 8.24
CA GLY A 334 7.19 -3.53 7.29
C GLY A 334 7.83 -3.06 5.98
N THR A 335 8.97 -2.35 6.04
CA THR A 335 9.70 -1.88 4.86
C THR A 335 10.26 -3.06 4.04
N ALA A 336 10.76 -4.09 4.71
CA ALA A 336 11.17 -5.33 4.05
C ALA A 336 9.99 -6.02 3.32
N MET A 337 8.81 -6.07 3.95
CA MET A 337 7.59 -6.59 3.33
C MET A 337 7.14 -5.74 2.13
N ALA A 338 7.15 -4.42 2.24
CA ALA A 338 6.81 -3.51 1.14
C ALA A 338 7.72 -3.76 -0.08
N LYS A 339 9.03 -3.90 0.16
CA LYS A 339 9.97 -4.26 -0.91
C LYS A 339 9.72 -5.66 -1.48
N GLY A 340 9.45 -6.64 -0.64
CA GLY A 340 9.05 -7.98 -1.06
C GLY A 340 7.84 -7.94 -1.99
N THR A 341 6.82 -7.15 -1.64
CA THR A 341 5.63 -6.95 -2.48
C THR A 341 5.98 -6.27 -3.81
N ALA A 342 6.79 -5.20 -3.79
CA ALA A 342 7.26 -4.54 -5.01
C ALA A 342 8.00 -5.51 -5.96
N ARG A 343 8.76 -6.47 -5.40
CA ARG A 343 9.42 -7.54 -6.17
C ARG A 343 8.42 -8.47 -6.84
N LEU A 344 7.36 -8.87 -6.14
CA LEU A 344 6.28 -9.69 -6.72
C LEU A 344 5.53 -8.96 -7.83
N ILE A 345 5.24 -7.67 -7.62
CA ILE A 345 4.62 -6.80 -8.62
C ILE A 345 5.49 -6.73 -9.87
N GLY A 346 6.79 -6.43 -9.73
CA GLY A 346 7.71 -6.38 -10.87
C GLY A 346 7.80 -7.72 -11.62
N ALA A 347 7.92 -8.83 -10.88
CA ALA A 347 7.98 -10.17 -11.45
C ALA A 347 6.66 -10.55 -12.16
N HIS A 348 5.52 -10.11 -11.61
CA HIS A 348 4.21 -10.25 -12.24
C HIS A 348 4.16 -9.49 -13.57
N SER A 349 4.51 -8.20 -13.55
CA SER A 349 4.45 -7.33 -14.73
C SER A 349 5.35 -7.77 -15.88
N THR A 350 6.48 -8.41 -15.58
CA THR A 350 7.44 -8.87 -16.60
C THR A 350 7.39 -10.37 -16.91
N PHE A 351 6.39 -11.09 -16.41
CA PHE A 351 6.27 -12.55 -16.56
C PHE A 351 7.56 -13.31 -16.22
N SER A 352 8.26 -12.87 -15.17
CA SER A 352 9.54 -13.46 -14.74
C SER A 352 9.41 -14.15 -13.39
N ASP A 353 10.31 -15.08 -13.12
CA ASP A 353 10.42 -15.71 -11.81
C ASP A 353 10.75 -14.69 -10.72
N ALA A 354 10.09 -14.81 -9.57
CA ALA A 354 10.47 -14.10 -8.36
C ALA A 354 11.85 -14.60 -7.86
N PRO A 355 12.76 -13.71 -7.44
CA PRO A 355 14.08 -14.12 -6.96
C PRO A 355 13.98 -14.79 -5.59
N TYR A 356 14.64 -15.94 -5.42
CA TYR A 356 14.73 -16.65 -4.12
C TYR A 356 15.45 -15.84 -3.04
N VAL A 357 16.44 -15.05 -3.45
CA VAL A 357 17.24 -14.19 -2.56
C VAL A 357 17.13 -12.77 -3.09
N ASP A 358 16.60 -11.89 -2.25
CA ASP A 358 16.55 -10.46 -2.50
C ASP A 358 17.16 -9.68 -1.34
N SER A 359 17.63 -8.47 -1.60
CA SER A 359 18.16 -7.60 -0.54
C SER A 359 17.12 -7.23 0.52
N CYS A 360 15.81 -7.39 0.27
CA CYS A 360 14.79 -7.26 1.31
C CYS A 360 14.98 -8.23 2.49
N LEU A 361 15.67 -9.37 2.29
CA LEU A 361 15.97 -10.35 3.32
C LEU A 361 17.18 -9.97 4.20
N LEU A 362 18.04 -9.07 3.72
CA LEU A 362 19.31 -8.76 4.39
C LEU A 362 19.07 -8.15 5.76
N VAL A 363 18.16 -7.18 5.86
CA VAL A 363 17.92 -6.48 7.12
C VAL A 363 17.24 -7.38 8.16
N PRO A 364 16.12 -8.07 7.87
CA PRO A 364 15.53 -9.04 8.80
C PRO A 364 16.50 -10.17 9.18
N GLY A 365 17.24 -10.70 8.20
CA GLY A 365 18.25 -11.74 8.44
C GLY A 365 19.39 -11.28 9.34
N LEU A 366 19.88 -10.05 9.15
CA LEU A 366 20.90 -9.45 10.01
C LEU A 366 20.38 -9.28 11.44
N ILE A 367 19.13 -8.83 11.61
CA ILE A 367 18.50 -8.72 12.93
C ILE A 367 18.42 -10.10 13.60
N LEU A 368 17.96 -11.14 12.89
CA LEU A 368 17.93 -12.52 13.41
C LEU A 368 19.31 -13.00 13.87
N VAL A 369 20.34 -12.82 13.05
CA VAL A 369 21.70 -13.26 13.37
C VAL A 369 22.25 -12.49 14.56
N MET A 370 22.11 -11.16 14.57
CA MET A 370 22.61 -10.32 15.66
C MET A 370 21.90 -10.63 16.99
N SER A 371 20.57 -10.77 16.98
CA SER A 371 19.80 -11.15 18.17
C SER A 371 20.13 -12.56 18.64
N GLY A 372 20.35 -13.51 17.72
CA GLY A 372 20.79 -14.86 18.07
C GLY A 372 22.17 -14.88 18.74
N LEU A 373 23.13 -14.11 18.21
CA LEU A 373 24.45 -13.96 18.81
C LEU A 373 24.36 -13.31 20.20
N ASN A 374 23.57 -12.24 20.35
CA ASN A 374 23.32 -11.58 21.64
C ASN A 374 22.72 -12.54 22.67
N GLY A 375 21.76 -13.38 22.25
CA GLY A 375 21.15 -14.40 23.12
C GLY A 375 22.17 -15.42 23.63
N VAL A 376 23.10 -15.86 22.77
CA VAL A 376 24.19 -16.78 23.18
C VAL A 376 25.21 -16.10 24.09
N THR A 377 25.63 -14.87 23.79
CA THR A 377 26.66 -14.16 24.57
C THR A 377 26.16 -13.63 25.90
N SER A 378 24.88 -13.24 26.00
CA SER A 378 24.27 -12.81 27.27
C SER A 378 24.07 -13.96 28.27
N GLY A 379 24.08 -15.21 27.81
CA GLY A 379 24.21 -16.39 28.66
C GLY A 379 25.63 -16.58 29.25
N LEU A 380 26.64 -15.88 28.73
CA LEU A 380 28.06 -16.06 29.06
C LEU A 380 28.74 -14.85 29.72
N HIS A 381 28.14 -13.65 29.67
CA HIS A 381 28.70 -12.44 30.30
C HIS A 381 27.62 -11.43 30.73
N ASP A 382 27.94 -10.68 31.79
CA ASP A 382 27.07 -9.71 32.45
C ASP A 382 26.46 -8.69 31.47
N ARG A 383 25.20 -8.35 31.71
CA ARG A 383 24.20 -7.75 30.80
C ARG A 383 24.56 -6.38 30.20
N THR A 384 25.50 -6.34 29.27
CA THR A 384 25.72 -5.18 28.38
C THR A 384 25.39 -5.57 26.94
N GLY A 385 24.09 -5.73 26.65
CA GLY A 385 23.59 -6.05 25.31
C GLY A 385 23.88 -4.93 24.32
N TYR A 386 24.57 -5.27 23.23
CA TYR A 386 25.06 -4.37 22.16
C TYR A 386 23.98 -3.88 21.18
N CYS A 387 22.71 -3.79 21.61
CA CYS A 387 21.61 -3.41 20.73
C CYS A 387 21.21 -1.94 20.93
N ASP A 388 22.01 -1.06 20.32
CA ASP A 388 21.77 0.37 20.27
C ASP A 388 20.57 0.69 19.37
N SER A 389 19.60 1.45 19.88
CA SER A 389 18.55 2.13 19.11
C SER A 389 18.99 2.73 17.77
N ARG A 390 20.23 3.25 17.70
CA ARG A 390 20.82 3.82 16.48
C ARG A 390 21.01 2.78 15.38
N LEU A 391 21.27 1.52 15.74
CA LEU A 391 21.40 0.43 14.78
C LEU A 391 20.07 0.17 14.07
N LEU A 392 18.95 0.07 14.81
CA LEU A 392 17.62 -0.15 14.21
C LEU A 392 17.24 0.98 13.26
N ILE A 393 17.52 2.23 13.65
CA ILE A 393 17.29 3.39 12.77
C ILE A 393 18.18 3.29 11.53
N GLY A 394 19.46 2.93 11.67
CA GLY A 394 20.37 2.72 10.53
C GLY A 394 19.86 1.62 9.58
N LEU A 395 19.36 0.52 10.13
CA LEU A 395 18.76 -0.58 9.36
C LEU A 395 17.47 -0.16 8.65
N LEU A 396 16.65 0.67 9.28
CA LEU A 396 15.46 1.26 8.64
C LEU A 396 15.85 2.14 7.46
N VAL A 397 16.88 2.99 7.62
CA VAL A 397 17.40 3.84 6.54
C VAL A 397 17.94 2.98 5.39
N ILE A 398 18.70 1.93 5.68
CA ILE A 398 19.21 1.00 4.66
C ILE A 398 18.06 0.31 3.92
N ALA A 399 17.09 -0.26 4.64
CA ALA A 399 15.93 -0.92 4.05
C ALA A 399 15.11 0.04 3.17
N THR A 400 14.91 1.28 3.64
CA THR A 400 14.19 2.32 2.90
C THR A 400 14.95 2.75 1.64
N ALA A 401 16.27 2.96 1.73
CA ALA A 401 17.10 3.31 0.59
C ALA A 401 17.10 2.21 -0.48
N ASP A 402 17.20 0.95 -0.05
CA ASP A 402 17.15 -0.23 -0.91
C ASP A 402 15.77 -0.38 -1.61
N LEU A 403 14.67 -0.12 -0.90
CA LEU A 403 13.32 -0.06 -1.46
C LEU A 403 13.18 1.05 -2.50
N VAL A 404 13.57 2.29 -2.16
CA VAL A 404 13.49 3.45 -3.06
C VAL A 404 14.33 3.23 -4.30
N TRP A 405 15.55 2.72 -4.14
CA TRP A 405 16.42 2.37 -5.25
C TRP A 405 15.75 1.36 -6.19
N TYR A 406 15.21 0.26 -5.62
CA TYR A 406 14.56 -0.78 -6.41
C TYR A 406 13.34 -0.26 -7.19
N CYS A 407 12.43 0.44 -6.51
CA CYS A 407 11.23 0.99 -7.16
C CYS A 407 11.59 1.99 -8.27
N ARG A 408 12.59 2.85 -8.05
CA ARG A 408 13.10 3.77 -9.07
C ARG A 408 13.68 3.00 -10.25
N ALA A 409 14.56 2.03 -9.99
CA ALA A 409 15.21 1.26 -11.05
C ALA A 409 14.20 0.48 -11.89
N LEU A 410 13.19 -0.13 -11.25
CA LEU A 410 12.12 -0.83 -11.92
C LEU A 410 11.31 0.11 -12.82
N ALA A 411 10.87 1.26 -12.29
CA ALA A 411 10.11 2.24 -13.06
C ALA A 411 10.88 2.76 -14.27
N VAL A 412 12.19 3.06 -14.10
CA VAL A 412 13.07 3.49 -15.20
C VAL A 412 13.19 2.39 -16.26
N ASP A 413 13.44 1.14 -15.85
CA ASP A 413 13.58 0.04 -16.80
C ASP A 413 12.29 -0.27 -17.56
N MET A 414 11.12 -0.10 -16.93
CA MET A 414 9.81 -0.23 -17.58
C MET A 414 9.56 0.91 -18.58
N CYS A 415 9.91 2.15 -18.20
CA CYS A 415 9.87 3.31 -19.09
C CYS A 415 10.74 3.10 -20.33
N ASP A 416 11.99 2.67 -20.13
CA ASP A 416 12.94 2.37 -21.21
C ASP A 416 12.41 1.26 -22.12
N GLY A 417 11.82 0.20 -21.54
CA GLY A 417 11.29 -0.93 -22.29
C GLY A 417 10.11 -0.56 -23.19
N MET A 418 9.25 0.35 -22.74
CA MET A 418 8.04 0.77 -23.47
C MET A 418 8.23 2.07 -24.27
N GLY A 419 9.37 2.77 -24.12
CA GLY A 419 9.61 4.06 -24.76
C GLY A 419 8.72 5.20 -24.23
N ILE A 420 8.36 5.15 -22.95
CA ILE A 420 7.48 6.12 -22.29
C ILE A 420 8.20 6.86 -21.15
N SER A 421 7.53 7.88 -20.60
CA SER A 421 8.01 8.61 -19.42
C SER A 421 7.11 8.35 -18.22
N CYS A 422 7.71 8.23 -17.03
CA CYS A 422 6.96 7.94 -15.79
C CYS A 422 6.02 9.09 -15.38
N PHE A 423 6.49 10.34 -15.49
CA PHE A 423 5.76 11.53 -15.02
C PHE A 423 5.32 12.47 -16.14
N THR A 424 5.32 12.00 -17.39
CA THR A 424 4.94 12.82 -18.53
C THR A 424 4.17 11.96 -19.51
N VAL A 425 2.98 12.41 -19.89
CA VAL A 425 2.07 11.71 -20.80
C VAL A 425 1.79 12.59 -22.01
N ASN A 426 1.60 11.94 -23.16
CA ASN A 426 1.11 12.61 -24.36
C ASN A 426 -0.38 12.29 -24.55
N PRO A 427 -1.31 13.19 -24.19
CA PRO A 427 -2.74 12.91 -24.27
C PRO A 427 -3.24 12.75 -25.71
N GLU A 428 -2.49 13.18 -26.73
CA GLU A 428 -2.84 13.00 -28.15
C GLU A 428 -2.47 11.60 -28.67
N LYS A 429 -1.62 10.87 -27.94
CA LYS A 429 -1.17 9.51 -28.28
C LYS A 429 -1.27 8.61 -27.04
N PRO A 430 -2.50 8.31 -26.58
CA PRO A 430 -2.68 7.49 -25.40
C PRO A 430 -2.12 6.08 -25.64
N LEU A 431 -1.41 5.54 -24.66
CA LEU A 431 -0.84 4.20 -24.72
C LEU A 431 -1.64 3.28 -23.79
N ILE A 432 -2.52 2.47 -24.35
CA ILE A 432 -3.44 1.61 -23.58
C ILE A 432 -3.18 0.15 -23.98
N PHE A 433 -2.53 -0.61 -23.10
CA PHE A 433 -2.30 -2.04 -23.28
C PHE A 433 -3.42 -2.88 -22.68
N ASN A 434 -4.05 -2.40 -21.60
CA ASN A 434 -5.09 -3.11 -20.86
C ASN A 434 -6.50 -2.89 -21.45
N THR A 435 -6.73 -3.27 -22.70
CA THR A 435 -8.06 -3.15 -23.34
C THR A 435 -8.99 -4.37 -23.14
N ALA A 436 -8.61 -5.34 -22.30
CA ALA A 436 -9.42 -6.52 -22.05
C ALA A 436 -10.60 -6.21 -21.10
N GLY A 437 -11.69 -5.64 -21.64
CA GLY A 437 -12.89 -5.34 -20.87
C GLY A 437 -13.90 -4.41 -21.54
N LEU A 438 -13.59 -3.79 -22.67
CA LEU A 438 -14.64 -3.26 -23.54
C LEU A 438 -15.23 -4.43 -24.32
N GLY A 439 -16.27 -5.04 -23.72
CA GLY A 439 -17.21 -5.85 -24.48
C GLY A 439 -17.61 -5.10 -25.75
N ASN A 440 -17.63 -5.84 -26.84
CA ASN A 440 -17.88 -5.45 -28.21
C ASN A 440 -19.28 -4.84 -28.43
N ASN A 441 -19.60 -3.71 -27.78
CA ASN A 441 -20.82 -2.95 -27.99
C ASN A 441 -20.46 -1.48 -28.24
N ASN A 442 -20.73 -1.06 -29.48
CA ASN A 442 -20.75 0.31 -30.00
C ASN A 442 -19.44 0.90 -30.55
N LEU A 443 -18.90 0.23 -31.57
CA LEU A 443 -18.39 0.90 -32.77
C LEU A 443 -19.14 0.37 -34.00
N LYS A 444 -20.38 0.81 -34.15
CA LYS A 444 -21.01 0.98 -35.46
C LYS A 444 -21.55 2.40 -35.50
N ALA A 445 -20.72 3.30 -36.02
CA ALA A 445 -21.18 4.49 -36.69
C ALA A 445 -20.95 4.21 -38.18
N ASP A 446 -22.01 3.75 -38.84
CA ASP A 446 -22.40 4.20 -40.17
C ASP A 446 -23.85 4.68 -40.04
#